data_AF-A0A5B0HCM8-F1
#
_entry.id   AF-A0A5B0HCM8-F1
#
_cell.length_a   1.000
_cell.length_b   1.000
_cell.length_c   1.000
_cell.angle_alpha   90.00
_cell.angle_beta   90.00
_cell.angle_gamma   90.00
#
_symmetry.space_group_name_H-M   'P 1'
#
loop_
_entity.id
_entity.type
_entity.pdbx_description
1 polymer ?
#
loop_
_entity_poly.entity_id
_entity_poly.type
_entity_poly.pdbx_seq_one_letter_code
_entity_poly.pdbx_strand_id
1 'polypeptide(L)' 'MARSDPQVNIRMPQELKDRLEAATTETNRSLNGEILERLERSFDAPTVEIGEASLDAIEARLRHALKHK' A
#
# COMPACT_ATOMS: atom_id res chain seq x y z
N MET A 1 -16.24 -20.84 -20.60
CA MET A 1 -16.56 -21.05 -19.16
C MET A 1 -16.75 -19.67 -18.54
N ALA A 2 -17.93 -19.38 -18.01
CA ALA A 2 -18.18 -18.10 -17.34
C ALA A 2 -17.32 -18.06 -16.06
N ARG A 3 -16.58 -16.96 -15.86
CA ARG A 3 -15.90 -16.70 -14.58
C ARG A 3 -16.99 -16.57 -13.51
N SER A 4 -16.89 -17.39 -12.48
CA SER A 4 -17.82 -17.43 -11.34
C SER A 4 -17.46 -16.45 -10.23
N ASP A 5 -16.46 -15.60 -10.46
CA ASP A 5 -15.95 -14.68 -9.44
C ASP A 5 -17.02 -13.63 -9.08
N PRO A 6 -17.26 -13.37 -7.79
CA PRO A 6 -18.22 -12.37 -7.36
C PRO A 6 -17.81 -10.98 -7.86
N GLN A 7 -18.72 -10.29 -8.53
CA GLN A 7 -18.51 -8.93 -9.01
C GLN A 7 -19.12 -7.92 -8.03
N VAL A 8 -18.33 -6.93 -7.64
CA VAL A 8 -18.77 -5.83 -6.80
C VAL A 8 -18.70 -4.51 -7.57
N ASN A 9 -19.72 -3.66 -7.39
CA ASN A 9 -19.68 -2.30 -7.92
C ASN A 9 -19.13 -1.36 -6.85
N ILE A 10 -17.93 -0.82 -7.08
CA ILE A 10 -17.23 0.04 -6.12
C ILE A 10 -17.58 1.51 -6.42
N ARG A 11 -18.10 2.21 -5.42
CA ARG A 11 -18.23 3.68 -5.46
C ARG A 11 -17.00 4.30 -4.80
N MET A 12 -16.33 5.20 -5.52
CA MET A 12 -15.15 5.90 -5.01
C MET A 12 -15.12 7.36 -5.48
N PRO A 13 -14.42 8.26 -4.76
CA PRO A 13 -14.16 9.62 -5.23
C PRO A 13 -13.40 9.64 -6.54
N GLN A 14 -13.64 10.67 -7.37
CA GLN A 14 -12.95 10.82 -8.66
C GLN A 14 -11.43 10.87 -8.50
N GLU A 15 -10.94 11.63 -7.53
CA GLU A 15 -9.50 11.74 -7.24
C GLU A 15 -8.84 10.38 -6.95
N LEU A 16 -9.56 9.47 -6.27
CA LEU A 16 -9.03 8.14 -5.99
C LEU A 16 -8.95 7.30 -7.28
N LYS A 17 -9.96 7.40 -8.16
CA LYS A 17 -9.96 6.74 -9.46
C LYS A 17 -8.80 7.23 -10.32
N ASP A 18 -8.58 8.54 -10.38
CA ASP A 18 -7.50 9.15 -11.16
C ASP A 18 -6.12 8.68 -10.66
N ARG A 19 -5.93 8.62 -9.34
CA ARG A 19 -4.70 8.09 -8.73
C ARG A 19 -4.47 6.62 -9.05
N LEU A 20 -5.53 5.80 -9.08
CA LEU A 20 -5.43 4.39 -9.47
C LEU A 20 -5.08 4.25 -10.95
N GLU A 21 -5.71 5.05 -11.83
CA GLU A 21 -5.40 5.05 -13.26
C GLU A 21 -3.95 5.47 -13.53
N ALA A 22 -3.42 6.48 -12.83
CA ALA A 22 -2.01 6.82 -12.92
C ALA A 22 -1.11 5.63 -12.52
N ALA A 23 -1.42 4.95 -11.42
CA ALA A 23 -0.64 3.79 -10.94
C ALA A 23 -0.69 2.59 -11.90
N THR A 24 -1.75 2.42 -12.70
CA THR A 24 -1.81 1.36 -13.72
C THR A 24 -0.73 1.52 -14.79
N THR A 25 -0.37 2.77 -15.11
CA THR A 25 0.67 3.09 -16.10
C THR A 25 2.06 2.66 -15.61
N GLU A 26 2.31 2.81 -14.31
CA GLU A 26 3.58 2.43 -13.68
C GLU A 26 3.70 0.91 -13.49
N THR A 27 2.59 0.25 -13.19
CA THR A 27 2.56 -1.17 -12.82
C THR A 27 2.27 -2.12 -13.99
N ASN A 28 1.88 -1.59 -15.17
CA ASN A 28 1.41 -2.35 -16.33
C ASN A 28 0.25 -3.32 -16.00
N ARG A 29 -0.60 -2.97 -15.02
CA ARG A 29 -1.82 -3.71 -14.68
C ARG A 29 -3.05 -3.01 -15.22
N SER A 30 -4.15 -3.75 -15.41
CA SER A 30 -5.45 -3.10 -15.61
C SER A 30 -5.90 -2.41 -14.31
N LEU A 31 -6.84 -1.47 -14.41
CA LEU A 31 -7.41 -0.80 -13.24
C LEU A 31 -7.94 -1.80 -12.20
N ASN A 32 -8.67 -2.83 -12.66
CA ASN A 32 -9.13 -3.90 -11.77
C ASN A 32 -7.98 -4.69 -11.15
N GLY A 33 -6.92 -4.98 -11.91
CA GLY A 33 -5.75 -5.68 -11.39
C GLY A 33 -5.04 -4.86 -10.30
N GLU A 34 -4.92 -3.55 -10.49
CA GLU A 34 -4.32 -2.65 -9.50
C GLU A 34 -5.20 -2.53 -8.24
N ILE A 35 -6.52 -2.48 -8.39
CA ILE A 35 -7.46 -2.48 -7.26
C ILE A 35 -7.32 -3.78 -6.45
N LEU A 36 -7.35 -4.93 -7.12
CA LEU A 36 -7.24 -6.23 -6.46
C LEU A 36 -5.92 -6.36 -5.70
N GLU A 37 -4.81 -6.02 -6.35
CA GLU A 37 -3.49 -6.11 -5.74
C GLU A 37 -3.42 -5.27 -4.45
N ARG A 38 -3.88 -4.01 -4.50
CA ARG A 38 -3.86 -3.13 -3.32
C ARG A 38 -4.75 -3.64 -2.19
N LEU A 39 -5.89 -4.25 -2.53
CA LEU A 39 -6.76 -4.87 -1.53
C LEU A 39 -6.09 -6.10 -0.91
N GLU A 40 -5.47 -6.97 -1.70
CA GLU A 40 -4.71 -8.13 -1.20
C GLU A 40 -3.56 -7.68 -0.28
N ARG A 41 -2.78 -6.69 -0.70
CA ARG A 41 -1.74 -6.07 0.13
C ARG A 41 -2.25 -5.49 1.44
N SER A 42 -3.50 -5.04 1.49
CA SER A 42 -4.07 -4.50 2.73
C SER A 42 -4.32 -5.58 3.79
N PHE A 43 -4.45 -6.84 3.38
CA PHE A 43 -4.54 -8.00 4.26
C PHE A 43 -3.17 -8.60 4.59
N ASP A 44 -2.23 -8.53 3.64
CA ASP A 44 -0.88 -9.09 3.79
C ASP A 44 0.10 -8.15 4.49
N ALA A 45 -0.21 -6.86 4.61
CA ALA A 45 0.63 -5.91 5.31
C ALA A 45 0.81 -6.39 6.76
N PRO A 46 2.04 -6.78 7.17
CA PRO A 46 2.27 -7.14 8.56
C PRO A 46 1.90 -5.91 9.37
N THR A 47 0.98 -6.08 10.32
CA THR A 47 0.77 -5.09 11.36
C THR A 47 2.09 -5.03 12.11
N VAL A 48 2.97 -4.09 11.73
CA VAL A 48 4.20 -3.85 12.46
C VAL A 48 3.74 -3.18 13.74
N GLU A 49 3.48 -4.00 14.75
CA GLU A 49 3.43 -3.58 16.14
C GLU A 49 4.83 -3.06 16.47
N ILE A 50 5.09 -1.80 16.12
CA ILE A 50 6.29 -1.12 16.57
C ILE A 50 6.07 -0.87 18.06
N GLY A 51 6.52 -1.80 18.90
CA GLY A 51 6.58 -1.56 20.33
C GLY A 51 7.44 -0.32 20.58
N GLU A 52 7.08 0.49 21.58
CA GLU A 52 7.74 1.79 21.90
C GLU A 52 9.28 1.70 21.88
N ALA A 53 9.84 0.58 22.38
CA ALA A 53 11.27 0.33 22.40
C ALA A 53 11.95 0.35 21.01
N SER A 54 11.23 0.01 19.94
CA SER A 54 11.78 -0.01 18.58
C SER A 54 11.84 1.37 17.95
N LEU A 55 10.97 2.31 18.35
CA LEU A 55 11.06 3.72 17.91
C LEU A 55 12.26 4.40 18.55
N ASP A 56 12.47 4.19 19.86
CA ASP A 56 13.60 4.74 20.61
C ASP A 56 14.94 4.26 20.03
N ALA A 57 15.03 2.99 19.65
CA ALA A 57 16.24 2.42 19.05
C ALA A 57 16.54 3.02 17.65
N ILE A 58 15.50 3.26 16.84
CA ILE A 58 15.64 3.90 15.52
C ILE A 58 16.06 5.37 15.70
N GLU A 59 15.46 6.09 16.65
CA GLU A 59 15.80 7.48 16.96
C GLU A 59 17.25 7.61 17.45
N ALA A 60 17.68 6.77 18.38
CA ALA A 60 19.05 6.78 18.90
C ALA A 60 20.08 6.58 17.78
N ARG A 61 19.78 5.67 16.83
CA ARG A 61 20.65 5.37 15.69
C ARG A 61 20.69 6.52 14.67
N LEU A 62 19.56 7.19 14.42
CA LEU A 62 19.48 8.39 13.59
C LEU A 62 20.26 9.56 14.20
N ARG A 63 20.11 9.80 15.51
CA ARG A 63 20.87 10.84 16.23
C ARG A 63 22.38 10.61 16.17
N HIS A 64 22.82 9.35 16.27
CA HIS A 64 24.24 9.00 16.14
C HIS A 64 24.74 9.23 14.70
N ALA A 65 23.98 8.79 13.68
CA ALA A 65 24.36 8.97 12.28
C ALA A 65 24.45 10.46 11.86
N LEU A 66 23.63 11.32 12.46
CA LEU A 66 23.63 12.76 12.18
C LEU A 66 24.69 13.55 12.97
N LYS A 67 25.24 13.00 14.07
CA LYS A 67 26.31 13.63 14.86
C LYS A 67 27.72 13.40 14.29
N HIS A 68 27.89 12.45 13.37
CA HIS A 68 29.17 12.13 12.74
C HIS A 68 29.30 12.68 11.31
N LYS A 69 28.54 13.72 10.99
CA LYS A 69 28.66 14.51 9.76
C LYS A 69 28.99 15.95 10.11
#